data_AF-A0A519SI00-F1
#
_entry.id   AF-A0A519SI00-F1
#
_cell.length_a   1.000
_cell.length_b   1.000
_cell.length_c   1.000
_cell.angle_alpha   90.00
_cell.angle_beta   90.00
_cell.angle_gamma   90.00
#
_symmetry.space_group_name_H-M   'P 1'
#
loop_
_entity.id
_entity.type
_entity.pdbx_description
1 polymer ?
#
loop_
_entity_poly.entity_id
_entity_poly.type
_entity_poly.pdbx_seq_one_letter_code
_entity_poly.pdbx_strand_id
1 'polypeptide(L)' 'TSSIPYTVILTPQGRVADRHSGMADYDTPEFKAALEKLAQ' A
#
# COMPACT_ATOMS: atom_id res chain seq x y z
N THR A 1 14.93 -12.05 -3.80
CA THR A 1 14.61 -12.44 -2.41
C THR A 1 13.18 -12.06 -2.13
N SER A 2 12.32 -13.00 -1.74
CA SER A 2 10.98 -12.66 -1.26
C SER A 2 11.16 -12.03 0.12
N SER A 3 10.91 -10.73 0.25
CA SER A 3 11.00 -10.02 1.54
C SER A 3 9.62 -9.95 2.17
N ILE A 4 9.50 -10.42 3.41
CA ILE A 4 8.31 -10.30 4.25
C ILE A 4 8.61 -9.21 5.29
N PRO A 5 7.64 -8.35 5.66
CA PRO A 5 6.25 -8.30 5.19
C PRO A 5 6.12 -7.77 3.75
N TYR A 6 5.05 -8.19 3.09
CA TYR A 6 4.67 -7.73 1.76
C TYR A 6 3.20 -7.33 1.76
N THR A 7 2.92 -6.12 1.30
CA THR A 7 1.59 -5.51 1.33
C THR A 7 1.07 -5.25 -0.06
N VAL A 8 -0.21 -5.57 -0.27
CA VAL A 8 -0.94 -5.31 -1.51
C VAL A 8 -2.16 -4.48 -1.17
N ILE A 9 -2.30 -3.33 -1.83
CA ILE A 9 -3.47 -2.47 -1.70
C ILE A 9 -4.44 -2.80 -2.85
N LEU A 10 -5.72 -2.97 -2.53
CA LEU A 10 -6.78 -3.25 -3.49
C LEU A 10 -7.75 -2.07 -3.58
N THR A 11 -8.23 -1.77 -4.79
CA THR A 11 -9.35 -0.85 -4.99
C THR A 11 -10.67 -1.51 -4.54
N PRO A 12 -11.77 -0.75 -4.36
CA PRO A 12 -13.08 -1.31 -4.07
C PRO A 12 -13.59 -2.30 -5.13
N GLN A 13 -13.09 -2.21 -6.37
CA GLN A 13 -13.40 -3.13 -7.46
C GLN A 13 -12.53 -4.39 -7.45
N GLY A 14 -11.68 -4.57 -6.42
CA GLY A 14 -10.80 -5.72 -6.28
C GLY A 14 -9.55 -5.70 -7.18
N ARG A 15 -9.19 -4.54 -7.76
CA ARG A 15 -7.99 -4.41 -8.60
C ARG A 15 -6.79 -4.02 -7.75
N VAL A 16 -5.59 -4.47 -8.10
CA VAL A 16 -4.36 -4.07 -7.39
C VAL A 16 -4.07 -2.59 -7.68
N ALA A 17 -3.97 -1.81 -6.61
CA ALA A 17 -3.69 -0.39 -6.65
C ALA A 17 -2.20 -0.10 -6.39
N ASP A 18 -1.59 -0.79 -5.41
CA ASP A 18 -0.18 -0.61 -5.06
C ASP A 18 0.41 -1.85 -4.36
N ARG A 19 1.74 -1.89 -4.26
CA ARG A 19 2.55 -2.99 -3.70
C ARG A 19 3.72 -2.43 -2.90
N HIS A 20 3.87 -2.89 -1.67
CA HIS A 20 4.99 -2.52 -0.79
C HIS A 20 5.73 -3.76 -0.30
N SER A 21 7.06 -3.71 -0.34
CA SER A 21 7.94 -4.81 0.06
C SER A 21 8.80 -4.36 1.23
N GLY A 22 8.77 -5.07 2.35
CA GLY A 22 9.55 -4.75 3.55
C GLY A 22 9.02 -3.56 4.37
N MET A 23 7.79 -3.11 4.12
CA MET A 23 7.17 -2.03 4.90
C MET A 23 6.54 -2.57 6.19
N ALA A 24 6.99 -2.08 7.34
CA ALA A 24 6.49 -2.47 8.66
C ALA A 24 5.66 -1.37 9.34
N ASP A 25 5.85 -0.11 8.96
CA ASP A 25 5.10 1.04 9.50
C ASP A 25 4.21 1.63 8.40
N TYR A 26 2.93 1.74 8.70
CA TYR A 26 1.88 2.25 7.80
C TYR A 26 1.33 3.59 8.28
N ASP A 27 1.74 4.08 9.46
CA ASP A 27 1.27 5.34 10.01
C ASP A 27 2.15 6.53 9.57
N THR A 28 2.83 6.41 8.42
CA THR A 28 3.69 7.46 7.91
C THR A 28 2.91 8.49 7.07
N PRO A 29 3.33 9.76 7.05
CA PRO A 29 2.72 10.78 6.19
C PRO A 29 2.71 10.38 4.70
N GLU A 30 3.77 9.70 4.25
CA GLU A 30 3.92 9.27 2.85
C GLU A 30 2.89 8.20 2.49
N PHE A 31 2.68 7.22 3.38
CA PHE A 31 1.69 6.17 3.14
C PHE A 31 0.26 6.72 3.17
N LYS A 32 -0.06 7.62 4.10
CA LYS A 32 -1.35 8.31 4.15
C LYS A 32 -1.62 9.11 2.87
N ALA A 33 -0.63 9.87 2.38
CA ALA A 33 -0.75 10.61 1.12
C ALA A 33 -0.93 9.68 -0.09
N ALA A 34 -0.32 8.49 -0.07
CA ALA A 34 -0.56 7.48 -1.10
C ALA A 34 -2.01 6.96 -1.06
N LEU A 35 -2.57 6.71 0.12
CA LEU A 35 -3.97 6.30 0.27
C LEU A 35 -4.94 7.39 -0.21
N GLU A 36 -4.68 8.67 0.08
CA GLU A 36 -5.51 9.79 -0.37
C GLU A 36 -5.59 9.88 -1.91
N LYS A 37 -4.48 9.62 -2.61
CA LYS A 37 -4.46 9.57 -4.09
C LYS A 37 -5.32 8.44 -4.66
N LEU A 38 -5.43 7.33 -3.93
CA LEU A 38 -6.23 6.17 -4.36
C LEU A 38 -7.74 6.35 -4.09
N ALA A 39 -8.11 7.30 -3.25
CA ALA A 39 -9.51 7.59 -2.92
C ALA A 39 -10.20 8.55 -3.91
N GLN A 40 -9.48 9.05 -4.91
CA GLN A 40 -10.00 9.90 -5.99
C GLN A 40 -10.48 9.06 -7.18
#